data_AF-A0A0P1AIJ4-F1
#
_entry.id   AF-A0A0P1AIJ4-F1
#
_cell.length_a   1.000
_cell.length_b   1.000
_cell.length_c   1.000
_cell.angle_alpha   90.00
_cell.angle_beta   90.00
_cell.angle_gamma   90.00
#
_symmetry.space_group_name_H-M   'P 1'
#
loop_
_entity.id
_entity.type
_entity.pdbx_description
1 polymer ?
#
loop_
_entity_poly.entity_id
_entity_poly.type
_entity_poly.pdbx_seq_one_letter_code
_entity_poly.pdbx_strand_id
1 'polypeptide(L)'
;MLTRYGLHPTARAALRSHFYRSFSVLPDTSNNVAGHSVGQHNDDKSTKLVKRKVAIVGGFMGKGFHGLQLNDNVYTIEDEIRRAILQAGAMRDSNFEHLSKIDWARSSRTDKGVHAGCIVFSGKLLIDEENRVDPVSGRVHCLKEALNASLPDNIRVFSCTRVNKRFSARKNCVLREYEYFMPLSFVKGSIIKATNGDFDPDQAVTEFCHALRRYEGVHDFHNFTRSRSYFYKIQAKKTQNERLLNEIKSLDDVMDDDTESENSAVEGNSEEINQLSDIEGYTRKQLFRHRRSIYSCTGSVVSNFDSEPYLRVRIVGQAFLLNQIRCMIGAALAVATKGMSWSEFDAALLTNRIVRVPIAPAEGLVLLSSSFGGRLHTVSLYNDSNTPLAKERIGVMHRVLLDHNEDEEMKNFREEVIYKQVAQSWNMEMDRWRTYLERCYEANEHLNEDELCQLLHEQDQSKLAHKHKNKTFLEYNRVKLTEIGRQGALLPKQFTTKLCIRYNVAPGIFTTDLRRAIAHHLKAGKIPHDADEEQIMAYIDSCGPKTLAKEGRYVRLNIQT
;
A
#
# COMPACT_ATOMS: atom_id res chain seq x y z
N MET A 1 0.62 -33.09 -15.17
CA MET A 1 -0.11 -33.89 -14.17
C MET A 1 -0.97 -32.95 -13.33
N LEU A 2 -2.18 -32.70 -13.79
CA LEU A 2 -3.19 -31.87 -13.11
C LEU A 2 -4.06 -32.78 -12.25
N THR A 3 -3.84 -32.81 -10.93
CA THR A 3 -4.83 -33.19 -9.90
C THR A 3 -4.15 -33.17 -8.54
N ARG A 4 -4.41 -32.15 -7.73
CA ARG A 4 -4.60 -32.17 -6.25
C ARG A 4 -4.87 -30.72 -5.83
N TYR A 5 -5.73 -30.53 -4.83
CA TYR A 5 -6.28 -29.27 -4.28
C TYR A 5 -7.70 -28.84 -4.68
N GLY A 6 -8.46 -29.66 -5.40
CA GLY A 6 -9.93 -29.59 -5.34
C GLY A 6 -10.45 -30.48 -4.22
N LEU A 7 -10.83 -29.94 -3.07
CA LEU A 7 -11.65 -30.69 -2.12
C LEU A 7 -13.02 -30.98 -2.77
N HIS A 8 -13.43 -32.25 -2.77
CA HIS A 8 -14.72 -32.71 -3.30
C HIS A 8 -15.88 -31.90 -2.69
N PRO A 9 -16.99 -31.62 -3.42
CA PRO A 9 -18.11 -30.81 -2.90
C PRO A 9 -18.67 -31.26 -1.54
N THR A 10 -18.65 -32.57 -1.27
CA THR A 10 -19.03 -33.15 0.03
C THR A 10 -18.05 -32.81 1.17
N ALA A 11 -16.75 -32.72 0.87
CA ALA A 11 -15.73 -32.28 1.84
C ALA A 11 -15.82 -30.76 2.13
N ARG A 12 -16.18 -29.95 1.11
CA ARG A 12 -16.49 -28.52 1.30
C ARG A 12 -17.70 -28.32 2.23
N ALA A 13 -18.76 -29.13 2.10
CA ALA A 13 -19.92 -29.09 2.98
C ALA A 13 -19.60 -29.56 4.42
N ALA A 14 -18.75 -30.58 4.58
CA ALA A 14 -18.34 -31.08 5.90
C ALA A 14 -17.54 -30.04 6.69
N LEU A 15 -16.61 -29.31 6.06
CA LEU A 15 -15.84 -28.24 6.70
C LEU A 15 -16.72 -27.05 7.12
N ARG A 16 -17.69 -26.68 6.27
CA ARG A 16 -18.74 -25.69 6.63
C ARG A 16 -19.51 -26.14 7.87
N SER A 17 -19.89 -27.42 7.91
CA SER A 17 -20.61 -27.99 9.06
C SER A 17 -19.78 -28.12 10.33
N HIS A 18 -18.45 -28.31 10.25
CA HIS A 18 -17.62 -28.51 11.45
C HIS A 18 -17.38 -27.20 12.20
N PHE A 19 -17.17 -26.09 11.47
CA PHE A 19 -17.17 -24.77 12.09
C PHE A 19 -18.60 -24.46 12.60
N TYR A 20 -19.63 -24.52 11.75
CA TYR A 20 -21.02 -24.18 12.11
C TYR A 20 -21.66 -25.04 13.23
N ARG A 21 -21.53 -26.38 13.22
CA ARG A 21 -22.09 -27.28 14.26
C ARG A 21 -21.44 -27.08 15.63
N SER A 22 -20.25 -26.48 15.68
CA SER A 22 -19.62 -26.06 16.95
C SER A 22 -20.18 -24.73 17.49
N PHE A 23 -21.04 -24.03 16.73
CA PHE A 23 -21.58 -22.69 17.08
C PHE A 23 -23.11 -22.64 17.19
N SER A 24 -23.84 -23.63 16.69
CA SER A 24 -25.30 -23.69 16.79
C SER A 24 -25.75 -24.46 18.04
N VAL A 25 -25.73 -23.78 19.19
CA VAL A 25 -26.69 -24.06 20.28
C VAL A 25 -27.38 -22.74 20.60
N LEU A 26 -28.46 -22.45 19.86
CA LEU A 26 -29.50 -21.55 20.33
C LEU A 26 -30.74 -22.42 20.60
N PRO A 27 -31.44 -22.22 21.74
CA PRO A 27 -32.55 -23.09 22.09
C PRO A 27 -33.77 -22.78 21.21
N ASP A 28 -34.16 -23.75 20.39
CA ASP A 28 -35.47 -23.76 19.75
C ASP A 28 -36.54 -23.97 20.83
N THR A 29 -37.45 -23.00 20.94
CA THR A 29 -38.65 -23.13 21.77
C THR A 29 -39.76 -23.69 20.90
N SER A 30 -39.92 -25.01 20.88
CA SER A 30 -41.24 -25.65 20.73
C SER A 30 -41.22 -27.16 20.96
N ASN A 31 -42.20 -27.59 21.77
CA ASN A 31 -42.80 -28.92 21.88
C ASN A 31 -42.15 -30.01 22.77
N ASN A 32 -42.77 -30.14 23.94
CA ASN A 32 -42.92 -31.38 24.73
C ASN A 32 -43.35 -32.58 23.87
N VAL A 33 -42.63 -33.70 23.96
CA VAL A 33 -43.18 -35.04 24.26
C VAL A 33 -42.09 -35.88 24.96
N ALA A 34 -42.48 -36.59 26.02
CA ALA A 34 -41.63 -37.39 26.89
C ALA A 34 -41.06 -38.66 26.22
N GLY A 35 -39.82 -39.02 26.59
CA GLY A 35 -39.20 -40.33 26.33
C GLY A 35 -37.88 -40.46 27.08
N HIS A 36 -37.82 -41.35 28.07
CA HIS A 36 -36.61 -41.69 28.83
C HIS A 36 -35.65 -42.56 28.00
N SER A 37 -34.37 -42.18 27.90
CA SER A 37 -33.24 -43.13 27.83
C SER A 37 -31.87 -42.48 28.07
N VAL A 38 -31.30 -42.78 29.25
CA VAL A 38 -29.89 -43.08 29.56
C VAL A 38 -28.76 -42.43 28.73
N GLY A 39 -28.13 -41.42 29.35
CA GLY A 39 -26.68 -41.36 29.63
C GLY A 39 -25.66 -41.51 28.50
N GLN A 40 -25.18 -40.38 27.97
CA GLN A 40 -23.77 -40.16 27.66
C GLN A 40 -23.39 -38.73 28.07
N HIS A 41 -22.62 -38.61 29.17
CA HIS A 41 -21.96 -37.36 29.56
C HIS A 41 -20.85 -37.06 28.55
N ASN A 42 -21.11 -36.15 27.61
CA ASN A 42 -20.06 -35.35 26.99
C ASN A 42 -20.16 -33.95 27.59
N ASP A 43 -19.16 -33.56 28.37
CA ASP A 43 -18.96 -32.19 28.84
C ASP A 43 -18.66 -31.28 27.64
N ASP A 44 -19.70 -30.86 26.93
CA ASP A 44 -19.60 -29.85 25.88
C ASP A 44 -19.55 -28.47 26.57
N LYS A 45 -18.34 -28.02 26.92
CA LYS A 45 -18.13 -26.63 27.37
C LYS A 45 -18.67 -25.69 26.29
N SER A 46 -19.73 -24.95 26.60
CA SER A 46 -20.35 -24.03 25.65
C SER A 46 -19.29 -23.07 25.08
N THR A 47 -19.12 -23.10 23.77
CA THR A 47 -18.14 -22.31 23.01
C THR A 47 -18.52 -20.83 23.03
N LYS A 48 -18.03 -20.10 24.03
CA LYS A 48 -18.32 -18.66 24.18
C LYS A 48 -17.61 -17.85 23.10
N LEU A 49 -18.37 -17.44 22.08
CA LEU A 49 -17.84 -16.54 21.06
C LEU A 49 -17.68 -15.11 21.58
N VAL A 50 -16.50 -14.55 21.36
CA VAL A 50 -16.16 -13.18 21.74
C VAL A 50 -15.67 -12.39 20.54
N LYS A 51 -16.02 -11.10 20.52
CA LYS A 51 -15.61 -10.19 19.47
C LYS A 51 -14.14 -9.79 19.66
N ARG A 52 -13.27 -10.15 18.72
CA ARG A 52 -11.82 -9.88 18.77
C ARG A 52 -11.28 -9.39 17.45
N LYS A 53 -10.24 -8.57 17.50
CA LYS A 53 -9.60 -8.02 16.29
C LYS A 53 -8.79 -9.12 15.62
N VAL A 54 -9.15 -9.44 14.37
CA VAL A 54 -8.51 -10.47 13.55
C VAL A 54 -7.95 -9.79 12.30
N ALA A 55 -6.73 -10.13 11.93
CA ALA A 55 -6.14 -9.87 10.64
C ALA A 55 -6.34 -11.09 9.74
N ILE A 56 -6.81 -10.88 8.52
CA ILE A 56 -7.00 -11.91 7.50
C ILE A 56 -6.03 -11.60 6.36
N VAL A 57 -5.12 -12.52 6.07
CA VAL A 57 -4.25 -12.42 4.90
C VAL A 57 -4.86 -13.24 3.77
N GLY A 58 -4.99 -12.65 2.60
CA GLY A 58 -5.53 -13.34 1.43
C GLY A 58 -4.95 -12.81 0.13
N GLY A 59 -5.36 -13.42 -0.97
CA GLY A 59 -5.01 -13.04 -2.33
C GLY A 59 -6.22 -13.27 -3.25
N PHE A 60 -6.23 -12.58 -4.39
CA PHE A 60 -7.30 -12.71 -5.37
C PHE A 60 -6.84 -12.38 -6.78
N MET A 61 -7.50 -13.00 -7.75
CA MET A 61 -7.45 -12.63 -9.15
C MET A 61 -8.58 -11.65 -9.46
N GLY A 62 -8.23 -10.43 -9.88
CA GLY A 62 -9.16 -9.29 -9.97
C GLY A 62 -10.07 -9.29 -11.20
N LYS A 63 -9.86 -10.18 -12.17
CA LYS A 63 -10.69 -10.28 -13.37
C LYS A 63 -12.13 -10.64 -12.98
N GLY A 64 -13.09 -9.90 -13.54
CA GLY A 64 -14.52 -10.06 -13.22
C GLY A 64 -15.01 -9.24 -12.03
N PHE A 65 -14.11 -8.63 -11.25
CA PHE A 65 -14.48 -7.78 -10.10
C PHE A 65 -14.30 -6.29 -10.39
N HIS A 66 -15.16 -5.47 -9.80
CA HIS A 66 -15.13 -4.01 -9.87
C HIS A 66 -14.22 -3.39 -8.81
N GLY A 67 -13.07 -4.04 -8.58
CA GLY A 67 -12.09 -3.68 -7.58
C GLY A 67 -12.34 -4.36 -6.23
N LEU A 68 -11.53 -3.97 -5.25
CA LEU A 68 -11.59 -4.55 -3.92
C LEU A 68 -12.79 -4.06 -3.13
N GLN A 69 -12.94 -2.74 -3.06
CA GLN A 69 -13.81 -2.06 -2.09
C GLN A 69 -15.28 -2.21 -2.48
N LEU A 70 -16.15 -2.42 -1.49
CA LEU A 70 -17.59 -2.40 -1.65
C LEU A 70 -18.08 -1.16 -2.40
N ASN A 71 -18.88 -1.40 -3.44
CA ASN A 71 -19.60 -0.44 -4.25
C ASN A 71 -20.99 -1.01 -4.56
N ASP A 72 -21.97 -0.13 -4.75
CA ASP A 72 -23.35 -0.55 -4.96
C ASP A 72 -23.51 -1.30 -6.30
N ASN A 73 -24.33 -2.35 -6.28
CA ASN A 73 -24.74 -3.12 -7.47
C ASN A 73 -23.61 -3.74 -8.31
N VAL A 74 -22.40 -3.89 -7.77
CA VAL A 74 -21.28 -4.52 -8.48
C VAL A 74 -20.58 -5.57 -7.62
N TYR A 75 -20.06 -6.61 -8.28
CA TYR A 75 -19.27 -7.64 -7.62
C TYR A 75 -17.90 -7.09 -7.21
N THR A 76 -17.57 -7.23 -5.94
CA THR A 76 -16.31 -6.76 -5.35
C THR A 76 -15.70 -7.84 -4.48
N ILE A 77 -14.37 -7.85 -4.35
CA ILE A 77 -13.66 -8.85 -3.54
C ILE A 77 -14.11 -8.80 -2.08
N GLU A 78 -14.34 -7.60 -1.57
CA GLU A 78 -14.73 -7.42 -0.18
C GLU A 78 -16.15 -7.92 0.09
N ASP A 79 -17.03 -7.90 -0.91
CA ASP A 79 -18.36 -8.52 -0.82
C ASP A 79 -18.26 -10.04 -0.63
N GLU A 80 -17.39 -10.70 -1.41
CA GLU A 80 -17.14 -12.14 -1.29
C GLU A 80 -16.54 -12.49 0.07
N ILE A 81 -15.53 -11.73 0.53
CA ILE A 81 -14.88 -11.95 1.82
C ILE A 81 -15.88 -11.78 2.97
N ARG A 82 -16.68 -10.70 3.00
CA ARG A 82 -17.65 -10.48 4.09
C ARG A 82 -18.76 -11.54 4.10
N ARG A 83 -19.21 -12.01 2.93
CA ARG A 83 -20.18 -13.12 2.82
C ARG A 83 -19.59 -14.42 3.35
N ALA A 84 -18.34 -14.73 3.03
CA ALA A 84 -17.65 -15.89 3.57
C ALA A 84 -17.52 -15.83 5.11
N ILE A 85 -17.21 -14.64 5.67
CA ILE A 85 -17.14 -14.45 7.13
C ILE A 85 -18.52 -14.63 7.79
N LEU A 86 -19.58 -14.11 7.17
CA LEU A 86 -20.96 -14.29 7.66
C LEU A 86 -21.37 -15.76 7.62
N GLN A 87 -21.11 -16.46 6.51
CA GLN A 87 -21.42 -17.89 6.36
C GLN A 87 -20.62 -18.77 7.33
N ALA A 88 -19.40 -18.38 7.68
CA ALA A 88 -18.66 -19.02 8.75
C ALA A 88 -19.29 -18.75 10.14
N GLY A 89 -20.19 -17.79 10.31
CA GLY A 89 -20.70 -17.41 11.65
C GLY A 89 -19.71 -16.57 12.46
N ALA A 90 -18.62 -16.09 11.83
CA ALA A 90 -17.65 -15.18 12.44
C ALA A 90 -18.11 -13.72 12.42
N MET A 91 -19.32 -13.44 11.92
CA MET A 91 -19.95 -12.13 11.84
C MET A 91 -21.45 -12.24 12.14
N ARG A 92 -22.04 -11.24 12.80
CA ARG A 92 -23.50 -11.08 12.96
C ARG A 92 -24.08 -10.33 11.77
N ASP A 93 -25.34 -10.56 11.42
CA ASP A 93 -26.03 -9.85 10.32
C ASP A 93 -25.98 -8.33 10.48
N SER A 94 -26.18 -7.82 11.70
CA SER A 94 -26.12 -6.38 11.98
C SER A 94 -24.73 -5.73 11.77
N ASN A 95 -23.67 -6.53 11.71
CA ASN A 95 -22.32 -6.08 11.32
C ASN A 95 -22.13 -6.11 9.79
N PHE A 96 -22.83 -7.02 9.09
CA PHE A 96 -22.70 -7.21 7.64
C PHE A 96 -23.18 -5.98 6.86
N GLU A 97 -24.25 -5.34 7.35
CA GLU A 97 -24.78 -4.07 6.82
C GLU A 97 -23.94 -2.85 7.23
N HIS A 98 -23.27 -2.92 8.39
CA HIS A 98 -22.57 -1.78 8.97
C HIS A 98 -21.15 -2.16 9.42
N LEU A 99 -20.23 -2.23 8.45
CA LEU A 99 -18.84 -2.62 8.69
C LEU A 99 -18.07 -1.71 9.67
N SER A 100 -18.55 -0.48 9.89
CA SER A 100 -18.04 0.43 10.93
C SER A 100 -18.15 -0.19 12.34
N LYS A 101 -19.19 -1.00 12.60
CA LYS A 101 -19.39 -1.69 13.89
C LYS A 101 -18.30 -2.71 14.20
N ILE A 102 -17.58 -3.20 13.20
CA ILE A 102 -16.47 -4.16 13.37
C ILE A 102 -15.10 -3.54 13.12
N ASP A 103 -15.00 -2.22 12.95
CA ASP A 103 -13.74 -1.54 12.65
C ASP A 103 -13.03 -2.24 11.46
N TRP A 104 -13.78 -2.46 10.38
CA TRP A 104 -13.31 -3.13 9.18
C TRP A 104 -12.32 -2.24 8.40
N ALA A 105 -11.18 -2.80 8.02
CA ALA A 105 -10.16 -2.11 7.24
C ALA A 105 -9.40 -3.08 6.31
N ARG A 106 -8.69 -2.50 5.33
CA ARG A 106 -7.93 -3.18 4.29
C ARG A 106 -6.59 -2.49 4.08
N SER A 107 -5.52 -3.22 3.77
CA SER A 107 -4.16 -2.66 3.61
C SER A 107 -4.00 -1.83 2.34
N SER A 108 -4.75 -2.16 1.29
CA SER A 108 -4.79 -1.45 0.01
C SER A 108 -6.22 -1.38 -0.53
N ARG A 109 -6.45 -0.50 -1.50
CA ARG A 109 -7.68 -0.45 -2.33
C ARG A 109 -7.23 -0.65 -3.76
N THR A 110 -7.59 -1.78 -4.35
CA THR A 110 -7.23 -2.08 -5.74
C THR A 110 -8.37 -1.68 -6.68
N ASP A 111 -7.99 -1.17 -7.85
CA ASP A 111 -8.93 -0.76 -8.89
C ASP A 111 -9.54 -1.98 -9.60
N LYS A 112 -10.56 -1.75 -10.42
CA LYS A 112 -11.17 -2.78 -11.29
C LYS A 112 -10.10 -3.49 -12.11
N GLY A 113 -10.14 -4.82 -12.11
CA GLY A 113 -9.21 -5.68 -12.85
C GLY A 113 -7.84 -5.90 -12.21
N VAL A 114 -7.45 -5.14 -11.18
CA VAL A 114 -6.14 -5.28 -10.52
C VAL A 114 -6.12 -6.52 -9.61
N HIS A 115 -5.04 -7.30 -9.67
CA HIS A 115 -4.84 -8.52 -8.89
C HIS A 115 -4.14 -8.23 -7.55
N ALA A 116 -4.22 -9.17 -6.59
CA ALA A 116 -3.42 -9.12 -5.37
C ALA A 116 -2.91 -10.51 -4.98
N GLY A 117 -1.60 -10.69 -4.95
CA GLY A 117 -0.96 -11.87 -4.34
C GLY A 117 -1.06 -11.84 -2.81
N CYS A 118 -1.02 -10.64 -2.22
CA CYS A 118 -1.19 -10.47 -0.77
C CYS A 118 -1.93 -9.16 -0.44
N ILE A 119 -3.10 -9.30 0.16
CA ILE A 119 -3.86 -8.24 0.81
C ILE A 119 -4.16 -8.64 2.26
N VAL A 120 -4.22 -7.64 3.13
CA VAL A 120 -4.61 -7.86 4.53
C VAL A 120 -5.87 -7.09 4.85
N PHE A 121 -6.86 -7.80 5.37
CA PHE A 121 -8.04 -7.22 5.99
C PHE A 121 -7.88 -7.25 7.51
N SER A 122 -8.57 -6.35 8.21
CA SER A 122 -8.68 -6.41 9.66
C SER A 122 -10.08 -6.06 10.11
N GLY A 123 -10.65 -6.84 11.02
CA GLY A 123 -12.00 -6.61 11.54
C GLY A 123 -12.19 -7.26 12.91
N LYS A 124 -13.17 -6.79 13.66
CA LYS A 124 -13.57 -7.39 14.93
C LYS A 124 -14.57 -8.52 14.66
N LEU A 125 -14.10 -9.76 14.68
CA LEU A 125 -14.87 -10.96 14.35
C LEU A 125 -15.26 -11.73 15.61
N LEU A 126 -16.32 -12.53 15.51
CA LEU A 126 -16.71 -13.51 16.52
C LEU A 126 -15.79 -14.72 16.40
N ILE A 127 -15.02 -15.01 17.45
CA ILE A 127 -14.15 -16.18 17.52
C ILE A 127 -14.26 -16.83 18.90
N ASP A 128 -14.01 -18.14 18.96
CA ASP A 128 -13.77 -18.84 20.22
C ASP A 128 -12.32 -18.58 20.63
N GLU A 129 -12.13 -17.59 21.49
CA GLU A 129 -10.80 -17.17 21.92
C GLU A 129 -10.12 -18.18 22.85
N GLU A 130 -10.89 -18.97 23.59
CA GLU A 130 -10.37 -19.87 24.62
C GLU A 130 -9.89 -21.18 24.00
N ASN A 131 -10.64 -21.74 23.03
CA ASN A 131 -10.36 -23.07 22.49
C ASN A 131 -9.80 -23.07 21.07
N ARG A 132 -9.93 -21.98 20.30
CA ARG A 132 -9.58 -21.95 18.86
C ARG A 132 -8.48 -20.95 18.51
N VAL A 133 -7.87 -20.27 19.48
CA VAL A 133 -6.78 -19.33 19.23
C VAL A 133 -5.48 -19.84 19.82
N ASP A 134 -4.49 -20.07 18.96
CA ASP A 134 -3.15 -20.41 19.42
C ASP A 134 -2.54 -19.22 20.22
N PRO A 135 -2.12 -19.42 21.48
CA PRO A 135 -1.68 -18.32 22.34
C PRO A 135 -0.37 -17.66 21.86
N VAL A 136 0.47 -18.39 21.12
CA VAL A 136 1.80 -17.91 20.70
C VAL A 136 1.72 -17.13 19.39
N SER A 137 1.15 -17.72 18.35
CA SER A 137 1.01 -17.18 17.01
C SER A 137 -0.24 -16.31 16.84
N GLY A 138 -1.26 -16.50 17.69
CA GLY A 138 -2.57 -15.88 17.54
C GLY A 138 -3.41 -16.45 16.41
N ARG A 139 -3.00 -17.53 15.74
CA ARG A 139 -3.77 -18.16 14.66
C ARG A 139 -5.14 -18.61 15.17
N VAL A 140 -6.18 -18.34 14.39
CA VAL A 140 -7.55 -18.76 14.67
C VAL A 140 -7.82 -20.05 13.90
N HIS A 141 -7.77 -21.19 14.58
CA HIS A 141 -7.94 -22.51 13.98
C HIS A 141 -9.31 -22.65 13.30
N CYS A 142 -9.34 -23.36 12.17
CA CYS A 142 -10.53 -23.64 11.35
C CYS A 142 -11.17 -22.44 10.64
N LEU A 143 -10.83 -21.19 11.01
CA LEU A 143 -11.43 -20.01 10.37
C LEU A 143 -10.95 -19.85 8.92
N LYS A 144 -9.65 -20.04 8.66
CA LYS A 144 -9.10 -20.03 7.29
C LYS A 144 -9.85 -21.02 6.39
N GLU A 145 -10.00 -22.25 6.85
CA GLU A 145 -10.64 -23.34 6.11
C GLU A 145 -12.12 -23.05 5.88
N ALA A 146 -12.83 -22.54 6.89
CA ALA A 146 -14.24 -22.16 6.78
C ALA A 146 -14.45 -21.04 5.75
N LEU A 147 -13.62 -19.99 5.77
CA LEU A 147 -13.69 -18.92 4.77
C LEU A 147 -13.41 -19.46 3.36
N ASN A 148 -12.35 -20.25 3.20
CA ASN A 148 -11.97 -20.82 1.91
C ASN A 148 -12.99 -21.80 1.33
N ALA A 149 -13.77 -22.48 2.17
CA ALA A 149 -14.86 -23.36 1.74
C ALA A 149 -16.05 -22.58 1.16
N SER A 150 -16.19 -21.29 1.48
CA SER A 150 -17.23 -20.40 0.97
C SER A 150 -16.77 -19.48 -0.17
N LEU A 151 -15.45 -19.30 -0.33
CA LEU A 151 -14.87 -18.44 -1.36
C LEU A 151 -14.73 -19.16 -2.71
N PRO A 152 -14.87 -18.44 -3.84
CA PRO A 152 -14.55 -18.98 -5.16
C PRO A 152 -13.05 -19.26 -5.32
N ASP A 153 -12.66 -20.08 -6.29
CA ASP A 153 -11.26 -20.55 -6.42
C ASP A 153 -10.28 -19.43 -6.78
N ASN A 154 -10.76 -18.30 -7.29
CA ASN A 154 -9.98 -17.10 -7.61
C ASN A 154 -9.81 -16.13 -6.42
N ILE A 155 -10.30 -16.47 -5.22
CA ILE A 155 -10.05 -15.74 -3.97
C ILE A 155 -9.60 -16.76 -2.91
N ARG A 156 -8.48 -16.48 -2.23
CA ARG A 156 -7.90 -17.39 -1.25
C ARG A 156 -7.48 -16.66 0.02
N VAL A 157 -7.82 -17.22 1.18
CA VAL A 157 -7.34 -16.80 2.49
C VAL A 157 -6.18 -17.70 2.90
N PHE A 158 -5.06 -17.11 3.28
CA PHE A 158 -3.84 -17.83 3.68
C PHE A 158 -3.73 -17.96 5.19
N SER A 159 -4.17 -16.94 5.94
CA SER A 159 -4.16 -16.98 7.40
C SER A 159 -5.24 -16.11 8.03
N CYS A 160 -5.64 -16.47 9.26
CA CYS A 160 -6.49 -15.68 10.13
C CYS A 160 -5.84 -15.59 11.50
N THR A 161 -5.49 -14.38 11.94
CA THR A 161 -4.69 -14.16 13.16
C THR A 161 -5.34 -13.14 14.07
N ARG A 162 -5.59 -13.51 15.33
CA ARG A 162 -5.95 -12.55 16.39
C ARG A 162 -4.79 -11.59 16.64
N VAL A 163 -5.08 -10.31 16.56
CA VAL A 163 -4.11 -9.21 16.69
C VAL A 163 -4.55 -8.21 17.77
N ASN A 164 -3.67 -7.26 18.08
CA ASN A 164 -3.97 -6.19 19.03
C ASN A 164 -5.24 -5.42 18.63
N LYS A 165 -6.08 -5.07 19.61
CA LYS A 165 -7.36 -4.36 19.38
C LYS A 165 -7.24 -3.05 18.59
N ARG A 166 -6.07 -2.41 18.59
CA ARG A 166 -5.78 -1.15 17.89
C ARG A 166 -5.20 -1.33 16.49
N PHE A 167 -4.87 -2.56 16.08
CA PHE A 167 -4.31 -2.81 14.75
C PHE A 167 -5.36 -2.50 13.66
N SER A 168 -5.02 -1.68 12.68
CA SER A 168 -5.82 -1.46 11.49
C SER A 168 -4.96 -1.76 10.28
N ALA A 169 -5.39 -2.70 9.43
CA ALA A 169 -4.65 -3.05 8.22
C ALA A 169 -4.35 -1.82 7.35
N ARG A 170 -5.24 -0.82 7.35
CA ARG A 170 -5.04 0.43 6.63
C ARG A 170 -4.02 1.35 7.30
N LYS A 171 -4.28 1.72 8.57
CA LYS A 171 -3.49 2.74 9.28
C LYS A 171 -2.08 2.24 9.65
N ASN A 172 -1.93 0.93 9.84
CA ASN A 172 -0.65 0.31 10.20
C ASN A 172 0.14 -0.17 8.99
N CYS A 173 -0.42 -0.24 7.78
CA CYS A 173 0.37 -0.61 6.61
C CYS A 173 1.27 0.55 6.21
N VAL A 174 2.58 0.29 6.19
CA VAL A 174 3.63 1.29 5.99
C VAL A 174 4.27 1.23 4.61
N LEU A 175 4.25 0.06 3.97
CA LEU A 175 4.77 -0.16 2.61
C LEU A 175 3.80 -1.05 1.83
N ARG A 176 3.69 -0.77 0.53
CA ARG A 176 3.08 -1.66 -0.44
C ARG A 176 4.08 -1.92 -1.55
N GLU A 177 4.06 -3.15 -2.00
CA GLU A 177 4.88 -3.62 -3.10
C GLU A 177 3.96 -4.10 -4.21
N TYR A 178 4.22 -3.65 -5.42
CA TYR A 178 3.50 -4.04 -6.62
C TYR A 178 4.44 -4.59 -7.66
N GLU A 179 3.90 -5.50 -8.46
CA GLU A 179 4.49 -5.88 -9.73
C GLU A 179 3.59 -5.46 -10.88
N TYR A 180 4.22 -5.16 -12.02
CA TYR A 180 3.54 -4.97 -13.28
C TYR A 180 4.17 -5.83 -14.35
N PHE A 181 3.38 -6.63 -15.04
CA PHE A 181 3.84 -7.50 -16.13
C PHE A 181 3.25 -7.03 -17.44
N MET A 182 4.09 -6.92 -18.47
CA MET A 182 3.67 -6.53 -19.81
C MET A 182 4.48 -7.31 -20.85
N PRO A 183 3.85 -7.90 -21.89
CA PRO A 183 4.57 -8.57 -22.96
C PRO A 183 5.58 -7.63 -23.63
N LEU A 184 6.76 -8.14 -23.98
CA LEU A 184 7.71 -7.33 -24.75
C LEU A 184 7.16 -7.01 -26.15
N SER A 185 6.33 -7.91 -26.70
CA SER A 185 5.55 -7.70 -27.92
C SER A 185 4.63 -6.48 -27.83
N PHE A 186 4.03 -6.22 -26.66
CA PHE A 186 3.21 -5.04 -26.41
C PHE A 186 4.02 -3.74 -26.42
N VAL A 187 5.24 -3.74 -25.85
CA VAL A 187 6.14 -2.58 -25.90
C VAL A 187 6.52 -2.26 -27.35
N LYS A 188 6.97 -3.27 -28.10
CA LYS A 188 7.28 -3.14 -29.53
C LYS A 188 6.08 -2.67 -30.34
N GLY A 189 4.90 -3.18 -30.02
CA GLY A 189 3.66 -2.77 -30.67
C GLY A 189 3.22 -1.36 -30.29
N SER A 190 3.72 -0.75 -29.21
CA SER A 190 3.26 0.56 -28.73
C SER A 190 3.97 1.77 -29.35
N ILE A 191 4.91 1.55 -30.28
CA ILE A 191 5.71 2.60 -30.91
C ILE A 191 4.82 3.56 -31.69
N ILE A 192 4.96 4.86 -31.41
CA ILE A 192 4.30 5.94 -32.14
C ILE A 192 5.30 6.49 -33.17
N LYS A 193 4.83 6.82 -34.38
CA LYS A 193 5.66 7.32 -35.50
C LYS A 193 6.76 6.36 -35.96
N ALA A 194 6.41 5.12 -36.29
CA ALA A 194 7.33 4.18 -36.92
C ALA A 194 7.66 4.61 -38.37
N THR A 195 8.54 5.60 -38.55
CA THR A 195 9.18 5.84 -39.85
C THR A 195 10.26 4.77 -40.03
N ASN A 196 9.88 3.67 -40.69
CA ASN A 196 10.74 2.63 -41.27
C ASN A 196 12.09 2.33 -40.56
N GLY A 197 12.07 1.33 -39.67
CA GLY A 197 13.24 0.46 -39.42
C GLY A 197 14.21 0.83 -38.29
N ASP A 198 14.13 2.02 -37.69
CA ASP A 198 15.18 2.52 -36.78
C ASP A 198 14.90 2.30 -35.27
N PHE A 199 13.87 1.52 -34.92
CA PHE A 199 13.52 1.29 -33.51
C PHE A 199 14.14 0.01 -32.97
N ASP A 200 15.10 0.17 -32.05
CA ASP A 200 15.70 -0.91 -31.30
C ASP A 200 14.88 -1.24 -30.03
N PRO A 201 14.28 -2.44 -29.92
CA PRO A 201 13.57 -2.86 -28.72
C PRO A 201 14.42 -2.86 -27.45
N ASP A 202 15.73 -3.12 -27.56
CA ASP A 202 16.63 -3.13 -26.41
C ASP A 202 16.88 -1.70 -25.90
N GLN A 203 17.02 -0.75 -26.82
CA GLN A 203 17.00 0.67 -26.49
C GLN A 203 15.70 1.08 -25.81
N ALA A 204 14.55 0.65 -26.31
CA ALA A 204 13.24 0.96 -25.71
C ALA A 204 13.11 0.43 -24.27
N VAL A 205 13.54 -0.81 -24.04
CA VAL A 205 13.58 -1.40 -22.69
C VAL A 205 14.52 -0.61 -21.78
N THR A 206 15.66 -0.16 -22.31
CA THR A 206 16.63 0.66 -21.56
C THR A 206 16.02 2.01 -21.17
N GLU A 207 15.39 2.72 -22.11
CA GLU A 207 14.70 3.99 -21.86
C GLU A 207 13.56 3.82 -20.86
N PHE A 208 12.76 2.75 -21.00
CA PHE A 208 11.70 2.42 -20.05
C PHE A 208 12.25 2.21 -18.64
N CYS A 209 13.31 1.41 -18.50
CA CYS A 209 13.94 1.14 -17.21
C CYS A 209 14.60 2.39 -16.62
N HIS A 210 15.14 3.27 -17.46
CA HIS A 210 15.67 4.56 -17.04
C HIS A 210 14.55 5.45 -16.49
N ALA A 211 13.41 5.54 -17.18
CA ALA A 211 12.25 6.33 -16.75
C ALA A 211 11.68 5.82 -15.41
N LEU A 212 11.62 4.50 -15.20
CA LEU A 212 11.18 3.93 -13.92
C LEU A 212 12.02 4.42 -12.73
N ARG A 213 13.35 4.47 -12.89
CA ARG A 213 14.26 4.90 -11.81
C ARG A 213 14.04 6.37 -11.41
N ARG A 214 13.57 7.22 -12.33
CA ARG A 214 13.27 8.63 -12.04
C ARG A 214 12.19 8.82 -10.98
N TYR A 215 11.30 7.84 -10.80
CA TYR A 215 10.25 7.91 -9.79
C TYR A 215 10.72 7.72 -8.36
N GLU A 216 11.93 7.18 -8.14
CA GLU A 216 12.46 6.95 -6.79
C GLU A 216 12.63 8.28 -6.03
N GLY A 217 12.32 8.27 -4.74
CA GLY A 217 12.32 9.45 -3.90
C GLY A 217 10.92 9.97 -3.58
N VAL A 218 10.80 11.27 -3.34
CA VAL A 218 9.55 11.89 -2.88
C VAL A 218 9.14 13.00 -3.83
N HIS A 219 8.08 12.74 -4.60
CA HIS A 219 7.59 13.61 -5.67
C HIS A 219 6.12 13.98 -5.47
N ASP A 220 5.67 15.03 -6.13
CA ASP A 220 4.25 15.36 -6.26
C ASP A 220 3.68 14.64 -7.48
N PHE A 221 2.85 13.62 -7.25
CA PHE A 221 2.29 12.78 -8.31
C PHE A 221 0.96 13.32 -8.86
N HIS A 222 0.74 14.64 -8.88
CA HIS A 222 -0.52 15.24 -9.33
C HIS A 222 -0.89 14.91 -10.81
N ASN A 223 0.11 14.76 -11.70
CA ASN A 223 -0.12 14.30 -13.07
C ASN A 223 -0.40 12.79 -13.15
N PHE A 224 -0.05 12.02 -12.12
CA PHE A 224 -0.15 10.56 -12.07
C PHE A 224 -1.37 10.11 -11.26
N THR A 225 -2.53 10.75 -11.43
CA THR A 225 -3.79 10.29 -10.86
C THR A 225 -4.98 10.83 -11.63
N ARG A 226 -6.12 10.11 -11.60
CA ARG A 226 -7.38 10.55 -12.23
C ARG A 226 -8.30 11.33 -11.29
N SER A 227 -8.25 11.10 -9.98
CA SER A 227 -9.19 11.70 -9.00
C SER A 227 -8.81 13.11 -8.56
N ARG A 228 -8.39 13.96 -9.50
CA ARG A 228 -7.85 15.30 -9.20
C ARG A 228 -8.93 16.22 -8.60
N SER A 229 -10.09 16.29 -9.25
CA SER A 229 -11.24 17.13 -8.87
C SER A 229 -11.75 16.84 -7.44
N TYR A 230 -11.87 15.55 -7.09
CA TYR A 230 -12.27 15.12 -5.76
C TYR A 230 -11.38 15.68 -4.65
N PHE A 231 -10.07 15.74 -4.90
CA PHE A 231 -9.09 16.20 -3.92
C PHE A 231 -9.14 17.72 -3.70
N TYR A 232 -9.35 18.51 -4.75
CA TYR A 232 -9.57 19.95 -4.63
C TYR A 232 -10.89 20.26 -3.92
N LYS A 233 -11.98 19.55 -4.25
CA LYS A 233 -13.28 19.67 -3.55
C LYS A 233 -13.14 19.42 -2.03
N ILE A 234 -12.39 18.40 -1.61
CA ILE A 234 -12.14 18.14 -0.19
C ILE A 234 -11.37 19.29 0.46
N GLN A 235 -10.32 19.78 -0.19
CA GLN A 235 -9.51 20.86 0.39
C GLN A 235 -10.31 22.15 0.52
N ALA A 236 -11.10 22.51 -0.50
CA ALA A 236 -11.99 23.66 -0.47
C ALA A 236 -12.98 23.57 0.70
N LYS A 237 -13.60 22.39 0.91
CA LYS A 237 -14.47 22.13 2.07
C LYS A 237 -13.72 22.24 3.40
N LYS A 238 -12.48 21.72 3.50
CA LYS A 238 -11.67 21.84 4.71
C LYS A 238 -11.35 23.31 5.01
N THR A 239 -10.92 24.08 4.01
CA THR A 239 -10.63 25.52 4.16
C THR A 239 -11.89 26.32 4.50
N GLN A 240 -13.04 25.98 3.92
CA GLN A 240 -14.33 26.59 4.27
C GLN A 240 -14.72 26.26 5.72
N ASN A 241 -14.57 25.00 6.15
CA ASN A 241 -14.82 24.58 7.52
C ASN A 241 -13.83 25.23 8.50
N GLU A 242 -12.55 25.35 8.15
CA GLU A 242 -11.55 26.06 8.95
C GLU A 242 -11.87 27.56 9.06
N ARG A 243 -12.37 28.19 7.98
CA ARG A 243 -12.86 29.59 8.02
C ARG A 243 -14.08 29.72 8.93
N LEU A 244 -15.07 28.83 8.80
CA LEU A 244 -16.23 28.78 9.69
C LEU A 244 -15.80 28.55 11.14
N LEU A 245 -14.88 27.62 11.40
CA LEU A 245 -14.34 27.33 12.73
C LEU A 245 -13.56 28.51 13.28
N ASN A 246 -12.86 29.28 12.45
CA ASN A 246 -12.15 30.48 12.87
C ASN A 246 -13.12 31.66 13.13
N GLU A 247 -14.21 31.77 12.38
CA GLU A 247 -15.31 32.72 12.64
C GLU A 247 -16.07 32.34 13.92
N ILE A 248 -16.31 31.04 14.16
CA ILE A 248 -16.93 30.53 15.39
C ILE A 248 -15.97 30.69 16.60
N LYS A 249 -14.66 30.46 16.42
CA LYS A 249 -13.63 30.71 17.44
C LYS A 249 -13.44 32.19 17.77
N SER A 250 -13.98 33.11 16.98
CA SER A 250 -14.00 34.53 17.33
C SER A 250 -15.15 34.90 18.28
N LEU A 251 -16.02 33.94 18.61
CA LEU A 251 -17.22 34.16 19.42
C LEU A 251 -17.31 33.33 20.70
N ASP A 252 -16.51 32.29 20.91
CA ASP A 252 -16.41 31.62 22.21
C ASP A 252 -15.07 30.89 22.37
N ASP A 253 -14.42 31.15 23.51
CA ASP A 253 -13.30 30.37 24.04
C ASP A 253 -13.77 28.95 24.44
N VAL A 254 -12.84 27.99 24.34
CA VAL A 254 -12.82 26.63 24.96
C VAL A 254 -12.92 25.42 23.99
N MET A 255 -11.80 24.68 23.99
CA MET A 255 -11.58 23.23 23.75
C MET A 255 -11.60 22.62 22.33
N ASP A 256 -10.40 22.14 21.97
CA ASP A 256 -10.01 20.74 21.63
C ASP A 256 -10.95 19.89 20.74
N ASP A 257 -10.45 19.46 19.58
CA ASP A 257 -10.51 18.04 19.14
C ASP A 257 -9.74 17.80 17.83
N ASP A 258 -9.04 16.67 17.81
CA ASP A 258 -8.38 16.02 16.68
C ASP A 258 -9.39 15.04 16.03
N THR A 259 -10.09 15.47 14.97
CA THR A 259 -10.96 14.58 14.18
C THR A 259 -10.78 14.77 12.68
N GLU A 260 -9.93 13.95 12.06
CA GLU A 260 -10.01 13.69 10.61
C GLU A 260 -11.11 12.64 10.35
N SER A 261 -12.29 13.13 9.94
CA SER A 261 -13.39 12.31 9.42
C SER A 261 -13.18 12.00 7.93
N GLU A 262 -13.43 10.74 7.55
CA GLU A 262 -13.50 10.30 6.17
C GLU A 262 -14.96 10.23 5.73
N ASN A 263 -15.29 10.83 4.60
CA ASN A 263 -16.52 10.52 3.86
C ASN A 263 -16.19 9.88 2.51
N SER A 264 -17.09 8.95 2.17
CA SER A 264 -17.20 8.11 0.99
C SER A 264 -17.28 8.92 -0.30
N ALA A 265 -16.58 8.45 -1.34
CA ALA A 265 -16.83 8.84 -2.71
C ALA A 265 -17.85 7.86 -3.30
N VAL A 266 -19.06 8.35 -3.58
CA VAL A 266 -20.03 7.72 -4.48
C VAL A 266 -19.95 8.51 -5.78
N GLU A 267 -19.74 7.81 -6.90
CA GLU A 267 -19.72 8.40 -8.24
C GLU A 267 -21.16 8.67 -8.72
N GLY A 268 -21.37 9.89 -9.22
CA GLY A 268 -22.46 10.25 -10.11
C GLY A 268 -21.87 11.02 -11.29
N ASN A 269 -22.11 10.53 -12.51
CA ASN A 269 -21.67 11.11 -13.77
C ASN A 269 -22.28 12.52 -13.98
N SER A 270 -21.55 13.58 -13.58
CA SER A 270 -21.76 14.95 -14.05
C SER A 270 -20.54 15.83 -13.70
N GLU A 271 -19.34 15.48 -14.17
CA GLU A 271 -18.06 16.07 -13.70
C GLU A 271 -17.39 17.08 -14.66
N GLU A 272 -17.99 17.43 -15.80
CA GLU A 272 -17.32 18.35 -16.75
C GLU A 272 -17.36 19.83 -16.32
N ILE A 273 -18.29 20.26 -15.46
CA ILE A 273 -18.57 21.69 -15.26
C ILE A 273 -17.70 22.36 -14.16
N ASN A 274 -17.03 21.60 -13.28
CA ASN A 274 -16.22 22.17 -12.18
C ASN A 274 -14.69 22.03 -12.36
N GLN A 275 -14.22 21.71 -13.56
CA GLN A 275 -12.77 21.53 -13.82
C GLN A 275 -12.00 22.85 -13.99
N LEU A 276 -12.70 23.97 -14.24
CA LEU A 276 -12.12 25.25 -14.65
C LEU A 276 -11.67 26.15 -13.49
N SER A 277 -12.12 25.93 -12.24
CA SER A 277 -11.79 26.82 -11.11
C SER A 277 -10.40 26.61 -10.50
N ASP A 278 -9.77 25.46 -10.74
CA ASP A 278 -8.55 25.03 -10.04
C ASP A 278 -7.30 25.02 -10.95
N ILE A 279 -7.47 25.52 -12.18
CA ILE A 279 -6.46 25.60 -13.22
C ILE A 279 -6.14 27.08 -13.44
N GLU A 280 -4.96 27.52 -12.99
CA GLU A 280 -4.41 28.81 -13.39
C GLU A 280 -3.59 28.59 -14.67
N GLY A 281 -4.23 28.81 -15.82
CA GLY A 281 -3.61 28.62 -17.14
C GLY A 281 -3.25 27.15 -17.42
N TYR A 282 -1.96 26.83 -17.54
CA TYR A 282 -1.46 25.48 -17.81
C TYR A 282 -0.81 24.81 -16.58
N THR A 283 -1.03 25.35 -15.38
CA THR A 283 -0.42 24.86 -14.13
C THR A 283 -1.46 24.44 -13.10
N ARG A 284 -1.05 23.59 -12.14
CA ARG A 284 -1.89 23.14 -11.04
C ARG A 284 -1.42 23.64 -9.69
N LYS A 285 -2.37 23.90 -8.80
CA LYS A 285 -2.09 24.12 -7.38
C LYS A 285 -1.58 22.84 -6.72
N GLN A 286 -0.45 22.95 -6.01
CA GLN A 286 0.16 21.85 -5.27
C GLN A 286 -0.71 21.40 -4.10
N LEU A 287 -0.87 20.08 -3.95
CA LEU A 287 -1.58 19.47 -2.83
C LEU A 287 -0.64 18.54 -2.07
N PHE A 288 -0.46 18.75 -0.77
CA PHE A 288 0.39 17.89 0.08
C PHE A 288 -0.01 16.41 -0.03
N ARG A 289 -1.30 16.12 -0.20
CA ARG A 289 -1.82 14.77 -0.36
C ARG A 289 -1.46 14.09 -1.67
N HIS A 290 -0.86 14.77 -2.66
CA HIS A 290 -0.32 14.15 -3.87
C HIS A 290 1.14 13.74 -3.71
N ARG A 291 1.81 14.24 -2.67
CA ARG A 291 3.19 13.90 -2.38
C ARG A 291 3.31 12.42 -1.96
N ARG A 292 4.13 11.64 -2.66
CA ARG A 292 4.33 10.21 -2.38
C ARG A 292 5.79 9.84 -2.34
N SER A 293 6.10 8.84 -1.52
CA SER A 293 7.43 8.26 -1.38
C SER A 293 7.48 6.94 -2.15
N ILE A 294 8.35 6.87 -3.14
CA ILE A 294 8.72 5.64 -3.85
C ILE A 294 10.12 5.24 -3.38
N TYR A 295 10.24 4.04 -2.84
CA TYR A 295 11.48 3.52 -2.28
C TYR A 295 12.32 2.77 -3.32
N SER A 296 11.66 2.10 -4.26
CA SER A 296 12.32 1.43 -5.38
C SER A 296 11.35 1.31 -6.56
N CYS A 297 11.84 1.51 -7.77
CA CYS A 297 11.07 1.31 -9.00
C CYS A 297 12.00 0.79 -10.10
N THR A 298 11.92 -0.52 -10.37
CA THR A 298 12.88 -1.21 -11.25
C THR A 298 12.17 -2.09 -12.28
N GLY A 299 12.74 -2.17 -13.48
CA GLY A 299 12.26 -3.03 -14.56
C GLY A 299 13.30 -4.10 -14.92
N SER A 300 12.84 -5.29 -15.30
CA SER A 300 13.67 -6.39 -15.78
C SER A 300 12.91 -7.27 -16.77
N VAL A 301 13.59 -7.78 -17.80
CA VAL A 301 13.01 -8.74 -18.73
C VAL A 301 13.00 -10.13 -18.10
N VAL A 302 11.89 -10.85 -18.24
CA VAL A 302 11.69 -12.24 -17.80
C VAL A 302 11.37 -13.07 -19.03
N SER A 303 12.25 -14.00 -19.39
CA SER A 303 12.17 -14.77 -20.64
C SER A 303 11.09 -15.85 -20.65
N ASN A 304 10.74 -16.41 -19.49
CA ASN A 304 9.89 -17.60 -19.38
C ASN A 304 8.62 -17.37 -18.55
N PHE A 305 7.91 -16.25 -18.76
CA PHE A 305 6.68 -15.96 -18.00
C PHE A 305 5.45 -16.70 -18.56
N ASP A 306 5.21 -16.62 -19.88
CA ASP A 306 4.12 -17.36 -20.54
C ASP A 306 4.41 -17.56 -22.04
N SER A 307 5.37 -18.43 -22.36
CA SER A 307 5.82 -18.74 -23.73
C SER A 307 6.37 -17.57 -24.59
N GLU A 308 6.31 -16.34 -24.09
CA GLU A 308 6.97 -15.14 -24.65
C GLU A 308 7.68 -14.34 -23.54
N PRO A 309 8.66 -13.46 -23.88
CA PRO A 309 9.32 -12.61 -22.91
C PRO A 309 8.42 -11.47 -22.42
N TYR A 310 8.46 -11.23 -21.11
CA TYR A 310 7.72 -10.16 -20.44
C TYR A 310 8.67 -9.14 -19.81
N LEU A 311 8.25 -7.88 -19.77
CA LEU A 311 8.82 -6.86 -18.92
C LEU A 311 8.12 -6.92 -17.55
N ARG A 312 8.89 -7.23 -16.51
CA ARG A 312 8.45 -7.18 -15.11
C ARG A 312 8.96 -5.92 -14.45
N VAL A 313 8.03 -5.12 -13.93
CA VAL A 313 8.33 -3.94 -13.11
C VAL A 313 8.02 -4.26 -11.65
N ARG A 314 8.92 -3.89 -10.75
CA ARG A 314 8.73 -3.99 -9.29
C ARG A 314 8.77 -2.60 -8.68
N ILE A 315 7.74 -2.25 -7.91
CA ILE A 315 7.57 -0.93 -7.31
C ILE A 315 7.28 -1.07 -5.82
N VAL A 316 8.11 -0.43 -5.00
CA VAL A 316 7.94 -0.36 -3.54
C VAL A 316 7.68 1.08 -3.15
N GLY A 317 6.56 1.34 -2.50
CA GLY A 317 6.16 2.69 -2.10
C GLY A 317 5.43 2.72 -0.77
N GLN A 318 5.36 3.90 -0.16
CA GLN A 318 4.67 4.07 1.13
C GLN A 318 3.15 3.95 0.96
N ALA A 319 2.62 4.66 -0.03
CA ALA A 319 1.22 4.71 -0.41
C ALA A 319 1.13 5.14 -1.88
N PHE A 320 -0.02 4.91 -2.52
CA PHE A 320 -0.25 5.27 -3.91
C PHE A 320 -1.58 6.01 -4.06
N LEU A 321 -1.65 6.98 -4.97
CA LEU A 321 -2.90 7.62 -5.42
C LEU A 321 -3.68 6.66 -6.33
N LEU A 322 -4.96 6.97 -6.58
CA LEU A 322 -5.77 6.24 -7.55
C LEU A 322 -5.08 6.24 -8.92
N ASN A 323 -4.96 5.07 -9.56
CA ASN A 323 -4.26 4.86 -10.83
C ASN A 323 -2.77 5.24 -10.87
N GLN A 324 -2.13 5.62 -9.76
CA GLN A 324 -0.76 6.17 -9.80
C GLN A 324 0.25 5.27 -10.47
N ILE A 325 0.28 4.00 -10.07
CA ILE A 325 1.22 3.03 -10.62
C ILE A 325 0.99 2.87 -12.12
N ARG A 326 -0.27 2.77 -12.56
CA ARG A 326 -0.60 2.64 -13.98
C ARG A 326 -0.22 3.88 -14.79
N CYS A 327 -0.35 5.08 -14.22
CA CYS A 327 0.19 6.31 -14.82
C CYS A 327 1.71 6.29 -14.89
N MET A 328 2.41 5.82 -13.85
CA MET A 328 3.87 5.70 -13.84
C MET A 328 4.35 4.75 -14.93
N ILE A 329 3.72 3.58 -15.05
CA ILE A 329 4.00 2.62 -16.13
C ILE A 329 3.68 3.22 -17.50
N GLY A 330 2.54 3.89 -17.64
CA GLY A 330 2.13 4.51 -18.89
C GLY A 330 3.09 5.61 -19.37
N ALA A 331 3.51 6.52 -18.49
CA ALA A 331 4.49 7.55 -18.83
C ALA A 331 5.86 6.96 -19.19
N ALA A 332 6.35 5.98 -18.43
CA ALA A 332 7.60 5.28 -18.77
C ALA A 332 7.50 4.60 -20.14
N LEU A 333 6.35 3.99 -20.45
CA LEU A 333 6.10 3.40 -21.76
C LEU A 333 6.04 4.45 -22.87
N ALA A 334 5.41 5.60 -22.62
CA ALA A 334 5.32 6.70 -23.58
C ALA A 334 6.71 7.24 -23.96
N VAL A 335 7.61 7.43 -22.99
CA VAL A 335 9.01 7.82 -23.26
C VAL A 335 9.73 6.75 -24.09
N ALA A 336 9.62 5.48 -23.67
CA ALA A 336 10.25 4.36 -24.37
C ALA A 336 9.75 4.19 -25.82
N THR A 337 8.52 4.62 -26.11
CA THR A 337 7.85 4.45 -27.40
C THR A 337 7.77 5.75 -28.21
N LYS A 338 8.51 6.78 -27.79
CA LYS A 338 8.58 8.11 -28.43
C LYS A 338 7.26 8.88 -28.47
N GLY A 339 6.31 8.50 -27.61
CA GLY A 339 5.05 9.21 -27.38
C GLY A 339 5.12 10.27 -26.27
N MET A 340 6.30 10.52 -25.70
CA MET A 340 6.57 11.57 -24.72
C MET A 340 8.07 11.89 -24.73
N SER A 341 8.44 13.17 -24.70
CA SER A 341 9.84 13.59 -24.56
C SER A 341 10.32 13.48 -23.10
N TRP A 342 11.64 13.51 -22.90
CA TRP A 342 12.20 13.55 -21.54
C TRP A 342 11.86 14.83 -20.79
N SER A 343 11.78 15.97 -21.50
CA SER A 343 11.37 17.26 -20.93
C SER A 343 9.92 17.24 -20.45
N GLU A 344 9.00 16.64 -21.22
CA GLU A 344 7.61 16.42 -20.80
C GLU A 344 7.51 15.48 -19.60
N PHE A 345 8.25 14.36 -19.62
CA PHE A 345 8.26 13.40 -18.53
C PHE A 345 8.75 14.03 -17.21
N ASP A 346 9.88 14.72 -17.26
CA ASP A 346 10.45 15.38 -16.09
C ASP A 346 9.56 16.54 -15.63
N ALA A 347 8.97 17.31 -16.55
CA ALA A 347 8.00 18.35 -16.21
C ALA A 347 6.77 17.76 -15.50
N ALA A 348 6.27 16.61 -15.98
CA ALA A 348 5.13 15.92 -15.39
C ALA A 348 5.37 15.49 -13.94
N LEU A 349 6.62 15.14 -13.60
CA LEU A 349 7.02 14.61 -12.29
C LEU A 349 7.54 15.69 -11.33
N LEU A 350 8.24 16.69 -11.84
CA LEU A 350 9.05 17.60 -11.03
C LEU A 350 8.47 19.02 -10.91
N THR A 351 7.54 19.39 -11.80
CA THR A 351 6.93 20.72 -11.82
C THR A 351 5.44 20.65 -11.49
N ASN A 352 4.76 21.80 -11.53
CA ASN A 352 3.30 21.88 -11.43
C ASN A 352 2.60 21.99 -12.80
N ARG A 353 3.34 21.87 -13.90
CA ARG A 353 2.78 21.92 -15.26
C ARG A 353 1.81 20.78 -15.48
N ILE A 354 0.72 21.06 -16.20
CA ILE A 354 -0.24 20.03 -16.60
C ILE A 354 0.36 19.27 -17.78
N VAL A 355 0.68 18.00 -17.55
CA VAL A 355 1.13 17.08 -18.61
C VAL A 355 0.17 15.89 -18.65
N ARG A 356 -0.31 15.53 -19.85
CA ARG A 356 -1.16 14.36 -20.03
C ARG A 356 -0.31 13.11 -19.99
N VAL A 357 -0.55 12.28 -18.96
CA VAL A 357 0.11 10.99 -18.77
C VAL A 357 -0.86 9.85 -19.15
N PRO A 358 -0.46 8.91 -20.02
CA PRO A 358 -1.29 7.76 -20.34
C PRO A 358 -1.36 6.78 -19.16
N ILE A 359 -2.41 5.97 -19.13
CA ILE A 359 -2.67 5.01 -18.06
C ILE A 359 -2.53 3.60 -18.62
N ALA A 360 -1.53 2.87 -18.14
CA ALA A 360 -1.32 1.48 -18.55
C ALA A 360 -2.53 0.59 -18.20
N PRO A 361 -2.75 -0.54 -18.90
CA PRO A 361 -3.79 -1.52 -18.57
C PRO A 361 -3.75 -1.97 -17.10
N ALA A 362 -4.90 -2.34 -16.51
CA ALA A 362 -4.97 -2.76 -15.11
C ALA A 362 -4.53 -4.21 -14.90
N GLU A 363 -4.67 -5.02 -15.95
CA GLU A 363 -4.51 -6.46 -16.01
C GLU A 363 -3.08 -6.90 -15.69
N GLY A 364 -2.08 -6.07 -16.03
CA GLY A 364 -0.69 -6.32 -15.70
C GLY A 364 -0.34 -6.09 -14.22
N LEU A 365 -1.20 -5.41 -13.45
CA LEU A 365 -0.88 -4.93 -12.10
C LEU A 365 -1.27 -5.93 -11.01
N VAL A 366 -0.30 -6.24 -10.15
CA VAL A 366 -0.45 -7.17 -9.01
C VAL A 366 0.05 -6.51 -7.72
N LEU A 367 -0.79 -6.42 -6.70
CA LEU A 367 -0.32 -6.12 -5.33
C LEU A 367 0.44 -7.33 -4.79
N LEU A 368 1.76 -7.22 -4.67
CA LEU A 368 2.63 -8.32 -4.27
C LEU A 368 2.67 -8.50 -2.75
N SER A 369 2.82 -7.43 -1.99
CA SER A 369 2.94 -7.49 -0.53
C SER A 369 2.52 -6.20 0.18
N SER A 370 2.20 -6.30 1.47
CA SER A 370 1.92 -5.17 2.38
C SER A 370 2.75 -5.33 3.65
N SER A 371 3.62 -4.37 3.97
CA SER A 371 4.36 -4.36 5.24
C SER A 371 3.64 -3.54 6.29
N PHE A 372 3.75 -3.94 7.56
CA PHE A 372 3.06 -3.31 8.69
C PHE A 372 4.03 -2.67 9.67
N GLY A 373 3.56 -1.61 10.32
CA GLY A 373 4.31 -0.89 11.32
C GLY A 373 3.44 0.05 12.15
N GLY A 374 4.05 1.13 12.63
CA GLY A 374 3.46 2.08 13.57
C GLY A 374 4.16 2.07 14.92
N ARG A 375 3.75 2.98 15.82
CA ARG A 375 4.45 3.27 17.08
C ARG A 375 4.76 2.04 17.95
N LEU A 376 3.84 1.08 17.98
CA LEU A 376 3.98 -0.16 18.75
C LEU A 376 4.47 -1.35 17.93
N HIS A 377 4.42 -1.27 16.58
CA HIS A 377 4.79 -2.35 15.66
C HIS A 377 4.30 -3.73 16.15
N THR A 378 2.99 -3.88 16.35
CA THR A 378 2.37 -5.09 16.92
C THR A 378 2.20 -6.22 15.92
N VAL A 379 2.40 -5.95 14.63
CA VAL A 379 2.14 -6.89 13.54
C VAL A 379 3.21 -6.71 12.47
N SER A 380 3.69 -7.83 11.95
CA SER A 380 4.47 -7.92 10.70
C SER A 380 3.83 -8.94 9.78
N LEU A 381 3.98 -8.76 8.46
CA LEU A 381 3.51 -9.78 7.51
C LEU A 381 4.36 -11.05 7.64
N TYR A 382 5.68 -10.89 7.60
CA TYR A 382 6.71 -11.91 7.84
C TYR A 382 7.62 -11.49 9.00
N ASN A 383 8.53 -12.36 9.45
CA ASN A 383 9.62 -11.90 10.33
C ASN A 383 10.53 -10.93 9.56
N ASP A 384 10.56 -9.66 9.98
CA ASP A 384 11.39 -8.60 9.39
C ASP A 384 12.42 -8.05 10.39
N SER A 385 13.20 -7.05 9.98
CA SER A 385 14.20 -6.40 10.84
C SER A 385 13.62 -5.67 12.06
N ASN A 386 12.33 -5.34 12.05
CA ASN A 386 11.64 -4.70 13.17
C ASN A 386 11.01 -5.72 14.12
N THR A 387 10.80 -6.95 13.67
CA THR A 387 10.06 -7.99 14.39
C THR A 387 10.74 -8.42 15.70
N PRO A 388 12.05 -8.75 15.74
CA PRO A 388 12.74 -9.03 17.01
C PRO A 388 12.66 -7.84 17.97
N LEU A 389 12.90 -6.62 17.46
CA LEU A 389 12.91 -5.39 18.24
C LEU A 389 11.54 -5.07 18.88
N ALA A 390 10.45 -5.49 18.25
CA ALA A 390 9.11 -5.33 18.81
C ALA A 390 8.77 -6.38 19.86
N LYS A 391 9.23 -7.62 19.70
CA LYS A 391 9.03 -8.70 20.69
C LYS A 391 9.70 -8.40 22.03
N GLU A 392 10.73 -7.56 22.03
CA GLU A 392 11.46 -7.17 23.24
C GLU A 392 10.74 -6.09 24.07
N ARG A 393 9.61 -5.55 23.60
CA ARG A 393 8.83 -4.56 24.35
C ARG A 393 7.90 -5.22 25.35
N ILE A 394 8.10 -4.92 26.64
CA ILE A 394 7.26 -5.41 27.74
C ILE A 394 5.80 -5.02 27.50
N GLY A 395 4.89 -5.99 27.65
CA GLY A 395 3.44 -5.80 27.52
C GLY A 395 2.93 -5.65 26.08
N VAL A 396 3.80 -5.74 25.06
CA VAL A 396 3.41 -5.68 23.65
C VAL A 396 3.48 -7.07 23.04
N MET A 397 2.32 -7.61 22.69
CA MET A 397 2.23 -8.88 21.98
C MET A 397 2.37 -8.64 20.46
N HIS A 398 3.48 -9.08 19.89
CA HIS A 398 3.74 -9.01 18.45
C HIS A 398 3.20 -10.26 17.73
N ARG A 399 2.67 -10.08 16.51
CA ARG A 399 2.10 -11.15 15.69
C ARG A 399 2.66 -11.13 14.26
N VAL A 400 3.14 -12.28 13.80
CA VAL A 400 3.54 -12.48 12.39
C VAL A 400 2.36 -13.09 11.65
N LEU A 401 1.93 -12.47 10.56
CA LEU A 401 0.69 -12.85 9.88
C LEU A 401 0.82 -14.05 8.95
N LEU A 402 2.01 -14.34 8.42
CA LEU A 402 2.29 -15.52 7.61
C LEU A 402 3.46 -16.30 8.20
N ASP A 403 3.26 -17.59 8.44
CA ASP A 403 4.35 -18.52 8.65
C ASP A 403 4.94 -19.01 7.31
N HIS A 404 5.91 -19.92 7.37
CA HIS A 404 6.56 -20.43 6.17
C HIS A 404 5.59 -21.18 5.24
N ASN A 405 4.71 -22.02 5.78
CA ASN A 405 3.79 -22.83 4.98
C ASN A 405 2.71 -21.96 4.33
N GLU A 406 2.16 -21.00 5.09
CA GLU A 406 1.18 -20.04 4.58
C GLU A 406 1.78 -19.11 3.51
N ASP A 407 3.06 -18.74 3.64
CA ASP A 407 3.79 -17.99 2.61
C ASP A 407 4.01 -18.81 1.33
N GLU A 408 4.34 -20.09 1.44
CA GLU A 408 4.44 -20.99 0.28
C GLU A 408 3.08 -21.18 -0.40
N GLU A 409 1.99 -21.36 0.36
CA GLU A 409 0.63 -21.40 -0.22
C GLU A 409 0.29 -20.12 -0.98
N MET A 410 0.66 -18.95 -0.44
CA MET A 410 0.45 -17.65 -1.07
C MET A 410 1.26 -17.51 -2.36
N LYS A 411 2.54 -17.93 -2.36
CA LYS A 411 3.37 -17.95 -3.57
C LYS A 411 2.77 -18.87 -4.64
N ASN A 412 2.36 -20.08 -4.26
CA ASN A 412 1.73 -21.02 -5.19
C ASN A 412 0.45 -20.44 -5.81
N PHE A 413 -0.41 -19.82 -5.01
CA PHE A 413 -1.61 -19.15 -5.53
C PHE A 413 -1.24 -18.04 -6.54
N ARG A 414 -0.19 -17.26 -6.25
CA ARG A 414 0.28 -16.21 -7.16
C ARG A 414 0.77 -16.78 -8.49
N GLU A 415 1.66 -17.78 -8.46
CA GLU A 415 2.21 -18.41 -9.66
C GLU A 415 1.14 -19.16 -10.47
N GLU A 416 0.30 -19.95 -9.80
CA GLU A 416 -0.61 -20.89 -10.46
C GLU A 416 -1.93 -20.28 -10.91
N VAL A 417 -2.36 -19.17 -10.28
CA VAL A 417 -3.66 -18.53 -10.55
C VAL A 417 -3.47 -17.12 -11.09
N ILE A 418 -2.74 -16.26 -10.37
CA ILE A 418 -2.65 -14.84 -10.73
C ILE A 418 -1.81 -14.66 -11.99
N TYR A 419 -0.57 -15.15 -12.01
CA TYR A 419 0.34 -14.92 -13.13
C TYR A 419 -0.14 -15.58 -14.44
N LYS A 420 -0.74 -16.77 -14.36
CA LYS A 420 -1.42 -17.37 -15.52
C LYS A 420 -2.54 -16.49 -16.04
N GLN A 421 -3.37 -15.91 -15.15
CA GLN A 421 -4.41 -15.00 -15.59
C GLN A 421 -3.82 -13.72 -16.18
N VAL A 422 -2.77 -13.14 -15.59
CA VAL A 422 -2.11 -11.93 -16.10
C VAL A 422 -1.65 -12.16 -17.54
N ALA A 423 -0.98 -13.28 -17.80
CA ALA A 423 -0.47 -13.58 -19.12
C ALA A 423 -1.60 -13.77 -20.17
N GLN A 424 -2.67 -14.48 -19.79
CA GLN A 424 -3.88 -14.64 -20.62
C GLN A 424 -4.71 -13.35 -20.82
N SER A 425 -4.39 -12.26 -20.10
CA SER A 425 -5.19 -11.03 -20.14
C SER A 425 -4.72 -10.04 -21.21
N TRP A 426 -3.54 -10.24 -21.80
CA TRP A 426 -2.96 -9.34 -22.81
C TRP A 426 -3.55 -9.52 -24.22
N ASN A 427 -4.85 -9.78 -24.32
CA ASN A 427 -5.61 -9.85 -25.59
C ASN A 427 -6.12 -8.48 -26.05
N MET A 428 -5.42 -7.39 -25.70
CA MET A 428 -5.84 -6.04 -26.08
C MET A 428 -5.66 -5.82 -27.58
N GLU A 429 -6.64 -5.16 -28.21
CA GLU A 429 -6.47 -4.63 -29.56
C GLU A 429 -5.39 -3.55 -29.54
N MET A 430 -4.21 -3.90 -30.08
CA MET A 430 -3.05 -3.00 -30.10
C MET A 430 -3.35 -1.66 -30.77
N ASP A 431 -4.21 -1.66 -31.79
CA ASP A 431 -4.62 -0.44 -32.48
C ASP A 431 -5.37 0.51 -31.55
N ARG A 432 -6.26 0.00 -30.70
CA ARG A 432 -6.96 0.82 -29.70
C ARG A 432 -6.00 1.45 -28.70
N TRP A 433 -4.97 0.71 -28.29
CA TRP A 433 -3.94 1.23 -27.40
C TRP A 433 -3.08 2.30 -28.09
N ARG A 434 -2.63 2.06 -29.32
CA ARG A 434 -1.89 3.05 -30.13
C ARG A 434 -2.67 4.34 -30.28
N THR A 435 -3.93 4.27 -30.71
CA THR A 435 -4.78 5.46 -30.83
C THR A 435 -4.95 6.19 -29.50
N TYR A 436 -5.01 5.47 -28.38
CA TYR A 436 -5.05 6.10 -27.06
C TYR A 436 -3.75 6.82 -26.71
N LEU A 437 -2.59 6.22 -27.01
CA LEU A 437 -1.29 6.85 -26.81
C LEU A 437 -1.10 8.07 -27.72
N GLU A 438 -1.46 7.97 -29.00
CA GLU A 438 -1.42 9.07 -29.97
C GLU A 438 -2.26 10.26 -29.50
N ARG A 439 -3.49 10.03 -29.02
CA ARG A 439 -4.30 11.10 -28.43
C ARG A 439 -3.68 11.74 -27.19
N CYS A 440 -2.94 10.96 -26.38
CA CYS A 440 -2.24 11.53 -25.24
C CYS A 440 -1.04 12.39 -25.67
N TYR A 441 -0.35 11.96 -26.73
CA TYR A 441 0.74 12.71 -27.35
C TYR A 441 0.23 14.02 -27.99
N GLU A 442 -0.80 13.95 -28.83
CA GLU A 442 -1.46 15.11 -29.45
C GLU A 442 -1.95 16.12 -28.40
N ALA A 443 -2.51 15.62 -27.29
CA ALA A 443 -2.97 16.49 -26.20
C ALA A 443 -1.84 17.29 -25.54
N ASN A 444 -0.58 16.88 -25.71
CA ASN A 444 0.60 17.58 -25.18
C ASN A 444 1.31 18.45 -26.23
N GLU A 445 0.89 18.49 -27.51
CA GLU A 445 1.57 19.29 -28.56
C GLU A 445 1.66 20.78 -28.26
N HIS A 446 0.77 21.30 -27.41
CA HIS A 446 0.80 22.68 -26.92
C HIS A 446 1.97 22.97 -25.95
N LEU A 447 2.68 21.94 -25.47
CA LEU A 447 3.81 22.10 -24.55
C LEU A 447 5.07 22.45 -25.36
N ASN A 448 5.56 23.67 -25.16
CA ASN A 448 6.82 24.10 -25.77
C ASN A 448 8.02 23.51 -25.02
N GLU A 449 8.93 22.86 -25.74
CA GLU A 449 10.08 22.16 -25.15
C GLU A 449 11.07 23.11 -24.45
N ASP A 450 11.32 24.30 -25.01
CA ASP A 450 12.18 25.32 -24.40
C ASP A 450 11.56 25.88 -23.10
N GLU A 451 10.24 26.11 -23.10
CA GLU A 451 9.48 26.53 -21.89
C GLU A 451 9.61 25.48 -20.78
N LEU A 452 9.44 24.19 -21.12
CA LEU A 452 9.61 23.10 -20.16
C LEU A 452 11.04 23.02 -19.61
N CYS A 453 12.04 23.16 -20.48
CA CYS A 453 13.45 23.16 -20.07
C CYS A 453 13.77 24.31 -19.13
N GLN A 454 13.24 25.51 -19.40
CA GLN A 454 13.38 26.66 -18.51
C GLN A 454 12.74 26.40 -17.15
N LEU A 455 11.48 25.92 -17.12
CA LEU A 455 10.78 25.60 -15.88
C LEU A 455 11.51 24.54 -15.05
N LEU A 456 12.07 23.52 -15.70
CA LEU A 456 12.87 22.49 -15.04
C LEU A 456 14.15 23.07 -14.44
N HIS A 457 14.84 23.95 -15.17
CA HIS A 457 16.02 24.63 -14.67
C HIS A 457 15.71 25.48 -13.44
N GLU A 458 14.65 26.30 -13.49
CA GLU A 458 14.20 27.12 -12.35
C GLU A 458 13.86 26.26 -11.13
N GLN A 459 13.19 25.12 -11.35
CA GLN A 459 12.84 24.18 -10.30
C GLN A 459 14.09 23.55 -9.65
N ASP A 460 15.11 23.24 -10.43
CA ASP A 460 16.36 22.69 -9.90
C ASP A 460 17.16 23.74 -9.13
N GLN A 461 17.21 25.00 -9.59
CA GLN A 461 17.78 26.10 -8.81
C GLN A 461 17.04 26.30 -7.48
N SER A 462 15.71 26.26 -7.49
CA SER A 462 14.89 26.36 -6.28
C SER A 462 15.16 25.23 -5.29
N LYS A 463 15.30 23.99 -5.78
CA LYS A 463 15.69 22.83 -4.95
C LYS A 463 17.08 22.99 -4.36
N LEU A 464 18.06 23.46 -5.14
CA LEU A 464 19.43 23.70 -4.67
C LEU A 464 19.45 24.78 -3.58
N ALA A 465 18.75 25.90 -3.78
CA ALA A 465 18.60 26.95 -2.78
C ALA A 465 17.95 26.45 -1.49
N HIS A 466 16.88 25.64 -1.59
CA HIS A 466 16.25 25.00 -0.44
C HIS A 466 17.18 24.02 0.28
N LYS A 467 17.97 23.23 -0.46
CA LYS A 467 18.96 22.31 0.10
C LYS A 467 20.03 23.08 0.87
N HIS A 468 20.55 24.16 0.31
CA HIS A 468 21.52 25.04 0.96
C HIS A 468 20.95 25.66 2.25
N LYS A 469 19.76 26.28 2.17
CA LYS A 469 19.09 26.86 3.35
C LYS A 469 18.86 25.83 4.46
N ASN A 470 18.46 24.61 4.10
CA ASN A 470 18.27 23.54 5.07
C ASN A 470 19.61 23.06 5.66
N LYS A 471 20.69 22.98 4.88
CA LYS A 471 22.04 22.66 5.37
C LYS A 471 22.49 23.69 6.41
N THR A 472 22.45 24.98 6.08
CA THR A 472 22.81 26.07 7.01
C THR A 472 21.95 26.06 8.28
N PHE A 473 20.64 25.79 8.17
CA PHE A 473 19.76 25.67 9.33
C PHE A 473 20.14 24.50 10.26
N LEU A 474 20.50 23.35 9.70
CA LEU A 474 20.92 22.18 10.47
C LEU A 474 22.27 22.42 11.15
N GLU A 475 23.23 23.00 10.43
CA GLU A 475 24.53 23.41 10.97
C GLU A 475 24.38 24.34 12.16
N TYR A 476 23.57 25.39 12.01
CA TYR A 476 23.24 26.32 13.08
C TYR A 476 22.64 25.60 14.31
N ASN A 477 21.68 24.70 14.10
CA ASN A 477 21.09 23.94 15.21
C ASN A 477 22.09 23.00 15.89
N ARG A 478 22.99 22.37 15.14
CA ARG A 478 24.02 21.48 15.68
C ARG A 478 25.00 22.25 16.56
N VAL A 479 25.48 23.40 16.08
CA VAL A 479 26.36 24.30 16.85
C VAL A 479 25.66 24.80 18.11
N LYS A 480 24.44 25.34 17.99
CA LYS A 480 23.69 25.86 19.15
C LYS A 480 23.35 24.80 20.20
N LEU A 481 23.13 23.56 19.78
CA LEU A 481 22.90 22.48 20.72
C LEU A 481 24.15 22.20 21.57
N THR A 482 25.33 22.25 20.96
CA THR A 482 26.61 22.05 21.65
C THR A 482 26.98 23.24 22.55
N GLU A 483 26.70 24.47 22.13
CA GLU A 483 27.03 25.69 22.89
C GLU A 483 26.10 25.98 24.07
N ILE A 484 24.78 25.85 23.87
CA ILE A 484 23.77 26.37 24.81
C ILE A 484 22.64 25.38 25.12
N GLY A 485 22.79 24.10 24.71
CA GLY A 485 21.80 23.05 24.98
C GLY A 485 20.46 23.22 24.26
N ARG A 486 20.35 24.14 23.29
CA ARG A 486 19.10 24.46 22.60
C ARG A 486 18.63 23.29 21.74
N GLN A 487 17.38 22.87 21.92
CA GLN A 487 16.78 21.80 21.13
C GLN A 487 16.39 22.28 19.72
N GLY A 488 16.72 21.49 18.71
CA GLY A 488 16.42 21.76 17.30
C GLY A 488 16.58 20.50 16.43
N ALA A 489 16.19 20.58 15.17
CA ALA A 489 16.36 19.47 14.23
C ALA A 489 17.85 19.29 13.87
N LEU A 490 18.38 18.08 14.03
CA LEU A 490 19.79 17.75 13.79
C LEU A 490 20.04 16.96 12.50
N LEU A 491 19.00 16.32 11.99
CA LEU A 491 19.08 15.45 10.82
C LEU A 491 18.36 16.10 9.63
N PRO A 492 18.79 15.83 8.39
CA PRO A 492 18.10 16.25 7.19
C PRO A 492 16.60 15.92 7.19
N LYS A 493 15.80 16.74 6.49
CA LYS A 493 14.38 16.42 6.27
C LYS A 493 14.29 15.10 5.50
N GLN A 494 13.28 14.28 5.82
CA GLN A 494 13.05 12.98 5.16
C GLN A 494 14.21 11.98 5.31
N PHE A 495 15.12 12.18 6.26
CA PHE A 495 16.24 11.27 6.48
C PHE A 495 15.81 9.81 6.74
N THR A 496 14.65 9.57 7.36
CA THR A 496 14.10 8.20 7.50
C THR A 496 13.84 7.54 6.15
N THR A 497 13.26 8.26 5.19
CA THR A 497 13.02 7.76 3.84
C THR A 497 14.34 7.39 3.17
N LYS A 498 15.37 8.22 3.34
CA LYS A 498 16.71 7.95 2.80
C LYS A 498 17.33 6.70 3.42
N LEU A 499 17.20 6.48 4.73
CA LEU A 499 17.63 5.25 5.39
C LEU A 499 16.87 4.01 4.85
N CYS A 500 15.56 4.12 4.67
CA CYS A 500 14.76 3.05 4.09
C CYS A 500 15.23 2.65 2.70
N ILE A 501 15.51 3.64 1.83
CA ILE A 501 16.03 3.42 0.48
C ILE A 501 17.42 2.80 0.54
N ARG A 502 18.37 3.44 1.26
CA ARG A 502 19.78 3.02 1.33
C ARG A 502 19.96 1.60 1.86
N TYR A 503 19.17 1.20 2.85
CA TYR A 503 19.30 -0.10 3.52
C TYR A 503 18.22 -1.11 3.15
N ASN A 504 17.31 -0.76 2.23
CA ASN A 504 16.18 -1.59 1.82
C ASN A 504 15.38 -2.15 3.03
N VAL A 505 15.00 -1.25 3.95
CA VAL A 505 14.28 -1.59 5.18
C VAL A 505 12.98 -0.81 5.31
N ALA A 506 11.96 -1.45 5.90
CA ALA A 506 10.72 -0.78 6.23
C ALA A 506 10.93 0.29 7.32
N PRO A 507 10.22 1.43 7.23
CA PRO A 507 10.24 2.43 8.30
C PRO A 507 9.72 1.80 9.60
N GLY A 508 10.46 1.97 10.69
CA GLY A 508 10.12 1.30 11.95
C GLY A 508 11.11 1.56 13.08
N ILE A 509 11.14 0.60 14.01
CA ILE A 509 11.99 0.63 15.21
C ILE A 509 13.45 0.72 14.79
N PHE A 510 13.87 -0.09 13.82
CA PHE A 510 15.25 -0.09 13.31
C PHE A 510 15.70 1.29 12.83
N THR A 511 14.95 1.91 11.92
CA THR A 511 15.28 3.25 11.40
C THR A 511 15.19 4.34 12.47
N THR A 512 14.32 4.17 13.48
CA THR A 512 14.18 5.11 14.59
C THR A 512 15.38 5.04 15.53
N ASP A 513 15.83 3.83 15.85
CA ASP A 513 17.00 3.60 16.70
C ASP A 513 18.28 4.05 15.97
N LEU A 514 18.41 3.77 14.67
CA LEU A 514 19.51 4.30 13.86
C LEU A 514 19.55 5.84 13.85
N ARG A 515 18.41 6.51 13.64
CA ARG A 515 18.34 7.98 13.73
C ARG A 515 18.75 8.52 15.09
N ARG A 516 18.38 7.82 16.16
CA ARG A 516 18.72 8.19 17.54
C ARG A 516 20.24 8.10 17.76
N ALA A 517 20.88 7.06 17.26
CA ALA A 517 22.33 6.91 17.32
C ALA A 517 23.05 8.05 16.59
N ILE A 518 22.62 8.37 15.37
CA ILE A 518 23.22 9.49 14.61
C ILE A 518 23.00 10.82 15.29
N ALA A 519 21.80 11.08 15.80
CA ALA A 519 21.55 12.29 16.59
C ALA A 519 22.44 12.35 17.84
N HIS A 520 22.69 11.22 18.49
CA HIS A 520 23.61 11.14 19.63
C HIS A 520 25.07 11.38 19.22
N HIS A 521 25.52 10.83 18.09
CA HIS A 521 26.89 11.01 17.59
C HIS A 521 27.17 12.43 17.09
N LEU A 522 26.19 13.10 16.49
CA LEU A 522 26.26 14.53 16.19
C LEU A 522 26.42 15.36 17.47
N LYS A 523 25.64 15.06 18.52
CA LYS A 523 25.75 15.74 19.82
C LYS A 523 27.10 15.53 20.51
N ALA A 524 27.66 14.33 20.37
CA ALA A 524 28.94 13.96 20.97
C ALA A 524 30.16 14.42 20.13
N GLY A 525 29.96 15.13 19.01
CA GLY A 525 31.03 15.58 18.13
C GLY A 525 31.74 14.47 17.34
N LYS A 526 31.19 13.24 17.32
CA LYS A 526 31.73 12.12 16.54
C LYS A 526 31.48 12.27 15.03
N ILE A 527 30.50 13.09 14.67
CA ILE A 527 30.18 13.48 13.29
C ILE A 527 30.34 15.01 13.22
N PRO A 528 31.10 15.54 12.24
CA PRO A 528 31.25 16.98 12.07
C PRO A 528 29.90 17.71 11.96
N HIS A 529 29.80 18.92 12.52
CA HIS A 529 28.53 19.67 12.52
C HIS A 529 28.10 20.12 11.11
N ASP A 530 29.06 20.34 10.22
CA ASP A 530 28.91 20.68 8.80
C ASP A 530 28.73 19.47 7.89
N ALA A 531 28.74 18.25 8.46
CA ALA A 531 28.56 17.03 7.71
C ALA A 531 27.24 17.06 6.94
N ASP A 532 27.33 16.90 5.62
CA ASP A 532 26.18 16.81 4.74
C ASP A 532 25.52 15.42 4.81
N GLU A 533 24.43 15.25 4.04
CA GLU A 533 23.67 14.00 4.04
C GLU A 533 24.51 12.81 3.56
N GLU A 534 25.38 12.99 2.58
CA GLU A 534 26.17 11.91 1.99
C GLU A 534 27.28 11.47 2.95
N GLN A 535 27.93 12.43 3.61
CA GLN A 535 28.92 12.17 4.65
C GLN A 535 28.30 11.45 5.85
N ILE A 536 27.08 11.81 6.26
CA ILE A 536 26.36 11.08 7.32
C ILE A 536 26.03 9.65 6.89
N MET A 537 25.64 9.42 5.62
CA MET A 537 25.39 8.07 5.12
C MET A 537 26.67 7.24 5.06
N ALA A 538 27.77 7.80 4.55
CA ALA A 538 29.07 7.14 4.54
C ALA A 538 29.54 6.80 5.95
N TYR A 539 29.30 7.68 6.93
CA TYR A 539 29.55 7.40 8.33
C TYR A 539 28.74 6.19 8.83
N ILE A 540 27.44 6.14 8.54
CA ILE A 540 26.60 4.99 8.93
C ILE A 540 27.14 3.69 8.31
N ASP A 541 27.52 3.74 7.04
CA ASP A 541 28.07 2.58 6.32
C ASP A 541 29.38 2.11 6.96
N SER A 542 30.26 3.03 7.34
CA SER A 542 31.56 2.72 7.98
C SER A 542 31.42 2.10 9.38
N CYS A 543 30.47 2.58 10.19
CA CYS A 543 30.22 2.04 11.53
C CYS A 543 29.37 0.76 11.49
N GLY A 544 28.67 0.52 10.38
CA GLY A 544 27.68 -0.54 10.22
C GLY A 544 26.31 -0.12 10.76
N PRO A 545 25.24 -0.12 9.93
CA PRO A 545 23.91 0.37 10.32
C PRO A 545 23.27 -0.45 11.45
N LYS A 546 23.55 -1.75 11.52
CA LYS A 546 23.06 -2.63 12.60
C LYS A 546 23.69 -2.29 13.95
N THR A 547 24.99 -1.94 13.95
CA THR A 547 25.72 -1.56 15.16
C THR A 547 25.19 -0.25 15.72
N LEU A 548 25.10 0.78 14.87
CA LEU A 548 24.52 2.07 15.26
C LEU A 548 23.05 1.93 15.71
N ALA A 549 22.23 1.12 15.04
CA ALA A 549 20.87 0.89 15.51
C ALA A 549 20.83 0.24 16.91
N LYS A 550 21.77 -0.65 17.27
CA LYS A 550 21.89 -1.19 18.63
C LYS A 550 22.28 -0.10 19.63
N GLU A 551 23.23 0.77 19.31
CA GLU A 551 23.60 1.92 20.16
C GLU A 551 22.42 2.85 20.42
N GLY A 552 21.73 3.28 19.37
CA GLY A 552 20.55 4.12 19.50
C GLY A 552 19.44 3.45 20.28
N ARG A 553 19.32 2.13 20.16
CA ARG A 553 18.41 1.34 21.00
C ARG A 553 18.78 1.40 22.48
N TYR A 554 20.05 1.27 22.87
CA TYR A 554 20.48 1.42 24.27
C TYR A 554 20.09 2.80 24.81
N VAL A 555 20.33 3.86 24.02
CA VAL A 555 19.90 5.23 24.37
C VAL A 555 18.38 5.30 24.56
N ARG A 556 17.59 4.62 23.73
CA ARG A 556 16.12 4.60 23.88
C ARG A 556 15.66 3.92 25.16
N LEU A 557 16.29 2.81 25.55
CA LEU A 557 15.90 2.03 26.72
C LEU A 557 16.36 2.68 28.03
N ASN A 558 17.55 3.27 28.04
CA ASN A 558 18.12 3.92 29.24
C ASN A 558 17.51 5.29 29.56
N ILE A 559 16.72 5.90 28.65
CA ILE A 559 15.95 7.12 28.92
C ILE A 559 14.61 6.81 29.61
N GLN A 560 14.20 5.54 29.67
CA GLN A 560 12.95 5.12 30.34
C GLN A 560 13.14 4.64 31.78
N THR A 561 14.38 4.60 32.26
CA THR A 561 14.78 4.50 33.67
C THR A 561 15.18 5.89 34.14
#